data_AF-A0ABD5EZL6-F1
#
_entry.id   AF-A0ABD5EZL6-F1
#
_cell.length_a   1.000
_cell.length_b   1.000
_cell.length_c   1.000
_cell.angle_alpha   90.00
_cell.angle_beta   90.00
_cell.angle_gamma   90.00
#
_symmetry.space_group_name_H-M   'P 1'
#
loop_
_entity.id
_entity.type
_entity.pdbx_description
1 polymer ?
#
loop_
_entity_poly.entity_id
_entity_poly.type
_entity_poly.pdbx_seq_one_letter_code
_entity_poly.pdbx_strand_id
1 'polypeptide(L)'
;MSDISRRLARVTALGSALALSGLATGGLALAEGAGDTADAQGFGPDPTGGRTVQPLKNQCTTGEPQDLCRNIGVTDGWFQGKTIKFLYTQNFFCDPAIASGAPSKCEAGAKYQNVPPGTTSAKFTDPLYIPVPLFKPAPKALQCPANVPCVDHPTTIDLSRLAAALKMPASALKNTELPGHDHIITDRNNNRPEWWPVYVVAVTDPGSFAKIQEGKSFDTVKKLAANPNSGVSQPIPTNTFLWFQTLPGTNGSTPAPSGAVAAGGGGTQSLPSAGLVTAAAALTVGSVGAVAMSRRRNATVRT
;
A
#
# COMPACT_ATOMS: atom_id res chain seq x y z
N MET A 1 -49.67 35.51 -27.35
CA MET A 1 -49.65 36.97 -27.08
C MET A 1 -48.28 37.29 -26.48
N SER A 2 -47.50 38.15 -27.17
CA SER A 2 -46.30 38.94 -26.78
C SER A 2 -45.29 38.34 -25.80
N ASP A 3 -43.99 38.18 -26.04
CA ASP A 3 -42.94 38.93 -26.76
C ASP A 3 -42.95 40.46 -26.56
N ILE A 4 -41.84 41.01 -26.01
CA ILE A 4 -41.27 42.37 -26.19
C ILE A 4 -40.47 42.92 -24.96
N SER A 5 -39.32 43.53 -25.29
CA SER A 5 -38.48 44.52 -24.57
C SER A 5 -37.49 44.01 -23.51
N ARG A 6 -36.16 43.91 -23.71
CA ARG A 6 -35.13 44.88 -24.18
C ARG A 6 -35.18 46.27 -23.50
N ARG A 7 -34.11 46.66 -22.78
CA ARG A 7 -33.08 47.66 -23.21
C ARG A 7 -32.18 48.16 -22.05
N LEU A 8 -30.86 48.19 -22.33
CA LEU A 8 -29.81 49.22 -22.08
C LEU A 8 -29.61 49.79 -20.65
N ALA A 9 -28.40 50.13 -20.16
CA ALA A 9 -27.27 50.83 -20.79
C ALA A 9 -25.97 50.66 -19.93
N ARG A 10 -24.75 50.56 -20.52
CA ARG A 10 -23.67 51.60 -20.61
C ARG A 10 -22.93 51.86 -19.27
N VAL A 11 -21.62 52.07 -19.11
CA VAL A 11 -20.51 52.67 -19.91
C VAL A 11 -19.21 52.44 -19.07
N THR A 12 -18.13 51.85 -19.62
CA THR A 12 -16.84 52.44 -20.11
C THR A 12 -15.80 52.87 -19.04
N ALA A 13 -14.56 52.36 -19.14
CA ALA A 13 -13.26 53.08 -19.20
C ALA A 13 -12.09 52.11 -18.82
N LEU A 14 -11.08 51.82 -19.65
CA LEU A 14 -9.93 52.60 -20.18
C LEU A 14 -8.71 52.69 -19.25
N GLY A 15 -7.54 52.26 -19.78
CA GLY A 15 -6.18 52.60 -19.36
C GLY A 15 -5.44 51.46 -18.64
N SER A 16 -4.16 51.15 -18.85
CA SER A 16 -3.12 51.68 -19.74
C SER A 16 -1.98 50.65 -19.81
N ALA A 17 -1.27 50.62 -20.94
CA ALA A 17 -0.05 49.84 -21.14
C ALA A 17 1.16 50.47 -20.43
N LEU A 18 2.07 49.64 -19.94
CA LEU A 18 3.48 50.00 -19.78
C LEU A 18 4.36 48.78 -20.06
N ALA A 19 5.15 48.88 -21.12
CA ALA A 19 6.27 48.01 -21.42
C ALA A 19 7.53 48.60 -20.74
N LEU A 20 8.35 47.76 -20.12
CA LEU A 20 9.75 48.09 -19.84
C LEU A 20 10.63 46.88 -20.20
N SER A 21 11.48 47.10 -21.19
CA SER A 21 12.59 46.25 -21.59
C SER A 21 13.81 46.51 -20.69
N GLY A 22 14.53 45.45 -20.33
CA GLY A 22 15.81 45.53 -19.63
C GLY A 22 16.62 44.26 -19.86
N LEU A 23 17.59 44.34 -20.77
CA LEU A 23 18.65 43.35 -20.96
C LEU A 23 19.73 43.58 -19.90
N ALA A 24 20.14 42.52 -19.20
CA ALA A 24 21.40 42.47 -18.48
C ALA A 24 22.03 41.09 -18.69
N THR A 25 23.16 41.07 -19.38
CA THR A 25 24.08 39.95 -19.55
C THR A 25 25.02 39.83 -18.35
N GLY A 26 25.27 38.60 -17.90
CA GLY A 26 26.49 38.24 -17.16
C GLY A 26 26.26 37.38 -15.91
N GLY A 27 26.86 36.19 -15.87
CA GLY A 27 27.13 35.44 -14.64
C GLY A 27 26.66 33.99 -14.61
N LEU A 28 27.43 33.08 -15.21
CA LEU A 28 27.43 31.65 -14.85
C LEU A 28 28.27 31.48 -13.57
N ALA A 29 27.66 31.07 -12.46
CA ALA A 29 28.27 30.24 -11.42
C ALA A 29 27.29 29.92 -10.25
N LEU A 30 27.06 28.63 -10.04
CA LEU A 30 26.62 27.94 -8.81
C LEU A 30 25.21 28.27 -8.26
N ALA A 31 24.22 27.49 -8.71
CA ALA A 31 22.93 27.35 -8.04
C ALA A 31 22.97 26.14 -7.09
N GLU A 32 23.34 26.38 -5.83
CA GLU A 32 22.98 25.53 -4.70
C GLU A 32 22.11 26.36 -3.75
N GLY A 33 20.89 25.86 -3.48
CA GLY A 33 20.14 26.20 -2.27
C GLY A 33 19.36 27.51 -2.26
N ALA A 34 18.20 27.55 -2.92
CA ALA A 34 17.03 28.30 -2.48
C ALA A 34 15.81 27.91 -3.34
N GLY A 35 15.21 26.76 -3.03
CA GLY A 35 13.88 26.44 -3.56
C GLY A 35 12.84 27.29 -2.83
N ASP A 36 12.03 28.00 -3.60
CA ASP A 36 10.94 28.87 -3.16
C ASP A 36 10.08 28.26 -2.04
N THR A 37 9.86 29.05 -0.99
CA THR A 37 8.99 28.74 0.16
C THR A 37 7.50 28.81 -0.18
N ALA A 38 7.13 29.15 -1.42
CA ALA A 38 5.74 29.29 -1.85
C ALA A 38 5.07 27.97 -2.26
N ASP A 39 5.86 26.94 -2.62
CA ASP A 39 5.34 25.62 -3.05
C ASP A 39 5.47 24.54 -1.97
N ALA A 40 5.84 24.92 -0.74
CA ALA A 40 6.08 24.01 0.37
C ALA A 40 4.82 23.65 1.19
N GLN A 41 3.62 23.95 0.69
CA GLN A 41 2.37 23.46 1.31
C GLN A 41 2.10 22.02 0.84
N GLY A 42 2.89 21.09 1.37
CA GLY A 42 2.57 19.67 1.30
C GLY A 42 1.20 19.41 1.92
N PHE A 43 0.41 18.54 1.31
CA PHE A 43 -0.94 18.20 1.78
C PHE A 43 -0.88 17.50 3.15
N GLY A 44 -1.28 18.22 4.20
CA GLY A 44 -1.40 17.72 5.59
C GLY A 44 -1.25 18.86 6.61
N PRO A 45 -1.66 18.66 7.88
CA PRO A 45 -1.26 19.58 8.94
C PRO A 45 0.27 19.64 9.02
N ASP A 46 0.82 20.82 9.33
CA ASP A 46 2.27 20.96 9.53
C ASP A 46 2.73 19.93 10.57
N PRO A 47 3.67 19.04 10.22
CA PRO A 47 4.17 18.04 11.14
C PRO A 47 4.80 18.72 12.37
N THR A 48 4.22 18.47 13.55
CA THR A 48 4.73 18.97 14.82
C THR A 48 5.72 17.96 15.42
N GLY A 49 7.03 18.27 15.40
CA GLY A 49 8.08 17.46 16.02
C GLY A 49 9.48 17.72 15.44
N GLY A 50 10.54 17.55 16.23
CA GLY A 50 11.92 17.94 15.89
C GLY A 50 12.61 17.14 14.76
N ARG A 51 11.91 16.26 14.05
CA ARG A 51 12.40 15.59 12.84
C ARG A 51 11.26 15.44 11.83
N THR A 52 11.32 16.26 10.78
CA THR A 52 10.30 16.33 9.74
C THR A 52 10.70 15.48 8.53
N VAL A 53 10.13 14.29 8.37
CA VAL A 53 10.31 13.49 7.14
C VAL A 53 9.15 13.78 6.20
N GLN A 54 9.41 14.53 5.13
CA GLN A 54 8.52 14.66 3.97
C GLN A 54 8.58 13.34 3.19
N PRO A 55 7.55 12.47 3.27
CA PRO A 55 7.60 11.12 2.69
C PRO A 55 7.65 11.15 1.16
N LEU A 56 7.33 12.29 0.56
CA LEU A 56 7.40 12.52 -0.88
C LEU A 56 8.76 13.03 -1.36
N LYS A 57 9.65 13.45 -0.45
CA LYS A 57 10.99 13.98 -0.79
C LYS A 57 12.14 13.03 -0.47
N ASN A 58 11.97 12.13 0.51
CA ASN A 58 13.05 11.24 0.93
C ASN A 58 12.78 9.82 0.43
N GLN A 59 13.33 9.47 -0.74
CA GLN A 59 13.60 8.05 -1.04
C GLN A 59 14.56 7.51 0.02
N CYS A 60 14.50 6.22 0.31
CA CYS A 60 15.51 5.55 1.15
C CYS A 60 16.89 5.68 0.47
N THR A 61 17.59 6.77 0.70
CA THR A 61 19.03 6.84 0.42
C THR A 61 19.71 5.88 1.37
N THR A 62 20.57 5.04 0.80
CA THR A 62 21.38 4.04 1.50
C THR A 62 22.01 4.61 2.78
N GLY A 63 21.60 4.10 3.95
CA GLY A 63 22.23 4.43 5.23
C GLY A 63 21.30 4.71 6.41
N GLU A 64 20.01 4.98 6.19
CA GLU A 64 19.05 5.23 7.28
C GLU A 64 18.50 3.92 7.90
N PRO A 65 18.21 3.87 9.22
CA PRO A 65 17.59 2.73 9.87
C PRO A 65 16.24 2.35 9.24
N GLN A 66 15.99 1.06 9.01
CA GLN A 66 14.78 0.60 8.31
C GLN A 66 13.47 0.85 9.06
N ASP A 67 13.54 0.98 10.38
CA ASP A 67 12.41 1.38 11.25
C ASP A 67 12.02 2.86 11.07
N LEU A 68 12.87 3.68 10.44
CA LEU A 68 12.60 5.07 10.07
C LEU A 68 12.30 5.24 8.58
N CYS A 69 12.59 4.22 7.77
CA CYS A 69 12.34 4.22 6.32
C CYS A 69 10.91 3.77 6.02
N ARG A 70 10.07 4.70 5.54
CA ARG A 70 8.71 4.37 5.09
C ARG A 70 8.77 3.69 3.74
N ASN A 71 8.11 2.55 3.59
CA ASN A 71 7.80 2.00 2.28
C ASN A 71 6.95 3.03 1.53
N ILE A 72 7.47 3.48 0.39
CA ILE A 72 6.73 4.33 -0.53
C ILE A 72 6.58 3.53 -1.80
N GLY A 73 5.35 3.36 -2.25
CA GLY A 73 5.08 2.70 -3.51
C GLY A 73 3.71 3.05 -4.03
N VAL A 74 3.46 2.65 -5.26
CA VAL A 74 2.20 2.94 -5.94
C VAL A 74 1.60 1.65 -6.49
N THR A 75 0.29 1.52 -6.34
CA THR A 75 -0.50 0.56 -7.12
C THR A 75 -1.47 1.32 -8.00
N ASP A 76 -1.99 0.64 -9.01
CA ASP A 76 -3.25 1.05 -9.60
C ASP A 76 -4.39 0.79 -8.62
N GLY A 77 -5.51 1.48 -8.85
CA GLY A 77 -6.77 1.29 -8.15
C GLY A 77 -7.92 1.82 -9.00
N TRP A 78 -9.15 1.46 -8.66
CA TRP A 78 -10.33 1.88 -9.41
C TRP A 78 -11.24 2.79 -8.60
N PHE A 79 -11.68 3.86 -9.27
CA PHE A 79 -12.66 4.80 -8.74
C PHE A 79 -13.55 5.30 -9.88
N GLN A 80 -14.88 5.14 -9.73
CA GLN A 80 -15.88 5.64 -10.67
C GLN A 80 -15.58 5.30 -12.15
N GLY A 81 -15.24 4.04 -12.43
CA GLY A 81 -14.99 3.57 -13.80
C GLY A 81 -13.59 3.92 -14.34
N LYS A 82 -12.73 4.56 -13.54
CA LYS A 82 -11.40 5.02 -13.95
C LYS A 82 -10.31 4.30 -13.18
N THR A 83 -9.18 4.07 -13.85
CA THR A 83 -7.93 3.71 -13.17
C THR A 83 -7.29 4.97 -12.59
N ILE A 84 -6.99 4.93 -11.30
CA ILE A 84 -6.24 5.95 -10.57
C ILE A 84 -5.04 5.29 -9.88
N LYS A 85 -4.21 6.09 -9.20
CA LYS A 85 -3.06 5.57 -8.45
C LYS A 85 -3.29 5.69 -6.95
N PHE A 86 -2.88 4.67 -6.21
CA PHE A 86 -2.82 4.69 -4.75
C PHE A 86 -1.37 4.85 -4.35
N LEU A 87 -1.06 5.89 -3.59
CA LEU A 87 0.25 6.12 -3.03
C LEU A 87 0.28 5.64 -1.58
N TYR A 88 0.98 4.54 -1.36
CA TYR A 88 1.22 3.98 -0.05
C TYR A 88 2.40 4.66 0.57
N THR A 89 2.24 4.96 1.85
CA THR A 89 3.30 5.62 2.62
C THR A 89 3.37 5.06 4.04
N GLN A 90 2.51 4.12 4.44
CA GLN A 90 2.61 3.45 5.73
C GLN A 90 2.20 2.00 5.52
N ASN A 91 2.81 1.10 6.29
CA ASN A 91 2.49 -0.31 6.24
C ASN A 91 1.03 -0.58 6.65
N PHE A 92 0.48 -1.74 6.28
CA PHE A 92 -0.85 -2.15 6.69
C PHE A 92 -1.00 -2.22 8.22
N PHE A 93 -2.25 -2.15 8.68
CA PHE A 93 -2.63 -2.40 10.06
C PHE A 93 -3.67 -3.52 10.13
N CYS A 94 -3.51 -4.44 11.08
CA CYS A 94 -4.49 -5.48 11.37
C CYS A 94 -4.91 -5.38 12.83
N ASP A 95 -6.21 -5.22 13.08
CA ASP A 95 -6.74 -5.00 14.42
C ASP A 95 -6.47 -6.23 15.30
N PRO A 96 -5.64 -6.07 16.36
CA PRO A 96 -5.24 -7.18 17.22
C PRO A 96 -6.37 -7.72 18.09
N ALA A 97 -7.51 -7.03 18.20
CA ALA A 97 -8.69 -7.58 18.88
C ALA A 97 -9.34 -8.74 18.11
N ILE A 98 -9.01 -8.90 16.81
CA ILE A 98 -9.45 -10.02 16.00
C ILE A 98 -8.34 -11.08 15.97
N ALA A 99 -8.64 -12.25 16.52
CA ALA A 99 -7.71 -13.38 16.50
C ALA A 99 -7.46 -13.85 15.06
N SER A 100 -6.19 -14.03 14.73
CA SER A 100 -5.71 -14.53 13.44
C SER A 100 -4.61 -15.58 13.67
N GLY A 101 -4.66 -16.67 12.92
CA GLY A 101 -3.65 -17.71 12.82
C GLY A 101 -2.47 -17.35 11.92
N ALA A 102 -2.54 -16.24 11.17
CA ALA A 102 -1.47 -15.81 10.27
C ALA A 102 -0.37 -15.05 11.04
N PRO A 103 0.90 -15.12 10.61
CA PRO A 103 1.97 -14.31 11.17
C PRO A 103 1.70 -12.79 11.09
N SER A 104 1.05 -12.35 10.00
CA SER A 104 0.65 -10.94 9.78
C SER A 104 -0.40 -10.42 10.77
N LYS A 105 -1.08 -11.32 11.50
CA LYS A 105 -2.25 -11.04 12.34
C LYS A 105 -3.48 -10.53 11.58
N CYS A 106 -3.46 -10.61 10.26
CA CYS A 106 -4.58 -10.24 9.41
C CYS A 106 -5.53 -11.42 9.20
N GLU A 107 -6.81 -11.14 9.08
CA GLU A 107 -7.88 -12.13 8.95
C GLU A 107 -9.00 -11.58 8.05
N ALA A 108 -9.58 -12.45 7.23
CA ALA A 108 -10.79 -12.17 6.47
C ALA A 108 -11.92 -13.09 6.92
N GLY A 109 -13.03 -12.49 7.31
CA GLY A 109 -14.20 -13.19 7.85
C GLY A 109 -14.75 -12.57 9.14
N ALA A 110 -14.00 -11.72 9.82
CA ALA A 110 -14.48 -10.91 10.93
C ALA A 110 -14.18 -9.42 10.72
N LYS A 111 -15.11 -8.57 11.18
CA LYS A 111 -14.93 -7.13 11.18
C LYS A 111 -14.02 -6.70 12.34
N TYR A 112 -13.15 -5.74 12.09
CA TYR A 112 -12.39 -5.05 13.15
C TYR A 112 -13.30 -4.51 14.26
N GLN A 113 -12.76 -4.43 15.48
CA GLN A 113 -13.32 -3.75 16.65
C GLN A 113 -12.67 -2.39 16.88
N ASN A 114 -11.37 -2.27 16.60
CA ASN A 114 -10.60 -1.04 16.75
C ASN A 114 -10.17 -0.49 15.38
N VAL A 115 -10.11 0.84 15.29
CA VAL A 115 -9.49 1.52 14.17
C VAL A 115 -7.98 1.68 14.41
N PRO A 116 -7.16 1.87 13.36
CA PRO A 116 -5.72 2.04 13.50
C PRO A 116 -5.35 3.28 14.34
N PRO A 117 -4.17 3.29 14.97
CA PRO A 117 -3.66 4.46 15.71
C PRO A 117 -3.71 5.74 14.88
N GLY A 118 -4.04 6.86 15.54
CA GLY A 118 -4.23 8.16 14.89
C GLY A 118 -5.62 8.36 14.26
N THR A 119 -6.45 7.31 14.19
CA THR A 119 -7.85 7.41 13.76
C THR A 119 -8.77 7.49 14.99
N THR A 120 -9.61 8.52 15.08
CA THR A 120 -10.49 8.69 16.25
C THR A 120 -11.78 7.88 16.18
N SER A 121 -12.21 7.47 14.98
CA SER A 121 -13.43 6.69 14.76
C SER A 121 -13.51 6.16 13.33
N ALA A 122 -14.22 5.04 13.12
CA ALA A 122 -14.49 4.44 11.82
C ALA A 122 -15.29 5.35 10.85
N LYS A 123 -15.91 6.42 11.34
CA LYS A 123 -16.57 7.42 10.47
C LYS A 123 -15.59 8.27 9.66
N PHE A 124 -14.30 8.21 10.00
CA PHE A 124 -13.21 8.91 9.32
C PHE A 124 -12.39 7.96 8.46
N THR A 125 -12.98 6.85 8.06
CA THR A 125 -12.36 5.86 7.19
C THR A 125 -13.32 5.51 6.07
N ASP A 126 -12.82 5.50 4.84
CA ASP A 126 -13.56 5.08 3.66
C ASP A 126 -13.20 3.64 3.24
N PRO A 127 -14.16 2.83 2.77
CA PRO A 127 -13.91 1.42 2.48
C PRO A 127 -13.08 1.22 1.22
N LEU A 128 -12.17 0.25 1.29
CA LEU A 128 -11.50 -0.35 0.15
C LEU A 128 -12.09 -1.75 -0.09
N TYR A 129 -12.57 -2.01 -1.30
CA TYR A 129 -13.06 -3.32 -1.73
C TYR A 129 -12.03 -4.00 -2.61
N ILE A 130 -11.75 -5.27 -2.33
CA ILE A 130 -10.79 -6.06 -3.10
C ILE A 130 -11.45 -7.27 -3.77
N PRO A 131 -11.77 -7.20 -5.08
CA PRO A 131 -12.16 -8.37 -5.85
C PRO A 131 -11.03 -9.39 -5.92
N VAL A 132 -11.29 -10.59 -5.39
CA VAL A 132 -10.37 -11.73 -5.38
C VAL A 132 -10.89 -12.79 -6.35
N PRO A 133 -10.19 -13.10 -7.46
CA PRO A 133 -10.57 -14.18 -8.36
C PRO A 133 -10.25 -15.55 -7.74
N LEU A 134 -11.29 -16.33 -7.46
CA LEU A 134 -11.24 -17.69 -6.91
C LEU A 134 -11.56 -18.75 -7.97
N PHE A 135 -10.95 -18.61 -9.14
CA PHE A 135 -11.10 -19.54 -10.26
C PHE A 135 -9.75 -19.77 -10.96
N LYS A 136 -9.69 -20.81 -11.79
CA LYS A 136 -8.50 -21.13 -12.60
C LYS A 136 -8.86 -21.13 -14.09
N PRO A 137 -7.95 -20.65 -14.98
CA PRO A 137 -6.70 -19.97 -14.64
C PRO A 137 -6.95 -18.59 -14.01
N ALA A 138 -6.06 -18.16 -13.12
CA ALA A 138 -6.15 -16.84 -12.51
C ALA A 138 -5.92 -15.73 -13.57
N PRO A 139 -6.56 -14.55 -13.42
CA PRO A 139 -6.30 -13.40 -14.29
C PRO A 139 -4.82 -13.00 -14.26
N LYS A 140 -4.25 -12.70 -15.43
CA LYS A 140 -2.84 -12.30 -15.56
C LYS A 140 -2.58 -10.83 -15.21
N ALA A 141 -3.60 -9.99 -15.31
CA ALA A 141 -3.51 -8.55 -15.10
C ALA A 141 -4.30 -8.16 -13.85
N LEU A 142 -3.68 -8.38 -12.69
CA LEU A 142 -4.17 -7.93 -11.39
C LEU A 142 -3.30 -6.78 -10.89
N GLN A 143 -3.89 -5.83 -10.18
CA GLN A 143 -3.16 -4.73 -9.55
C GLN A 143 -2.19 -5.24 -8.48
N CYS A 144 -2.61 -6.25 -7.72
CA CYS A 144 -1.75 -7.03 -6.84
C CYS A 144 -1.80 -8.51 -7.27
N PRO A 145 -0.81 -9.01 -8.03
CA PRO A 145 -0.73 -10.43 -8.38
C PRO A 145 -0.50 -11.33 -7.17
N ALA A 146 -1.01 -12.56 -7.23
CA ALA A 146 -0.70 -13.57 -6.22
C ALA A 146 0.81 -13.89 -6.21
N ASN A 147 1.35 -14.23 -5.04
CA ASN A 147 2.75 -14.64 -4.84
C ASN A 147 3.79 -13.57 -5.21
N VAL A 148 3.36 -12.33 -5.38
CA VAL A 148 4.21 -11.16 -5.56
C VAL A 148 3.91 -10.20 -4.41
N PRO A 149 4.91 -9.78 -3.62
CA PRO A 149 4.68 -8.79 -2.58
C PRO A 149 4.07 -7.52 -3.17
N CYS A 150 2.85 -7.19 -2.74
CA CYS A 150 2.22 -5.92 -3.07
C CYS A 150 2.61 -4.87 -2.02
N VAL A 151 2.80 -3.62 -2.45
CA VAL A 151 3.31 -2.53 -1.60
C VAL A 151 2.45 -2.38 -0.35
N ASP A 152 3.07 -2.45 0.84
CA ASP A 152 2.39 -2.27 2.14
C ASP A 152 1.18 -3.20 2.38
N HIS A 153 1.20 -4.40 1.78
CA HIS A 153 0.22 -5.45 2.04
C HIS A 153 0.78 -6.54 2.96
N PRO A 154 -0.08 -7.22 3.74
CA PRO A 154 0.34 -8.43 4.44
C PRO A 154 0.70 -9.52 3.44
N THR A 155 1.81 -10.23 3.64
CA THR A 155 2.20 -11.34 2.76
C THR A 155 1.34 -12.60 2.96
N THR A 156 0.67 -12.69 4.11
CA THR A 156 -0.18 -13.81 4.51
C THR A 156 -1.44 -13.32 5.21
N ILE A 157 -2.51 -14.11 5.18
CA ILE A 157 -3.79 -13.80 5.81
C ILE A 157 -4.46 -15.08 6.33
N ASP A 158 -5.19 -14.96 7.44
CA ASP A 158 -6.03 -16.04 7.95
C ASP A 158 -7.39 -16.00 7.26
N LEU A 159 -7.74 -17.08 6.54
CA LEU A 159 -9.02 -17.27 5.86
C LEU A 159 -9.86 -18.36 6.55
N SER A 160 -9.47 -18.83 7.73
CA SER A 160 -10.08 -19.99 8.39
C SER A 160 -11.56 -19.80 8.72
N ARG A 161 -12.04 -18.57 8.92
CA ARG A 161 -13.48 -18.27 9.06
C ARG A 161 -14.28 -18.49 7.76
N LEU A 162 -13.61 -18.44 6.62
CA LEU A 162 -14.20 -18.67 5.30
C LEU A 162 -14.14 -20.13 4.87
N ALA A 163 -13.63 -21.04 5.71
CA ALA A 163 -13.45 -22.46 5.42
C ALA A 163 -14.69 -23.14 4.81
N ALA A 164 -15.88 -22.89 5.38
CA ALA A 164 -17.12 -23.46 4.87
C ALA A 164 -17.46 -22.94 3.46
N ALA A 165 -17.30 -21.63 3.23
CA ALA A 165 -17.55 -21.01 1.94
C ALA A 165 -16.54 -21.49 0.87
N LEU A 166 -15.28 -21.67 1.26
CA LEU A 166 -14.19 -22.13 0.40
C LEU A 166 -14.17 -23.65 0.22
N LYS A 167 -15.00 -24.40 0.96
CA LYS A 167 -15.02 -25.88 0.97
C LYS A 167 -13.64 -26.48 1.26
N MET A 168 -12.93 -25.88 2.22
CA MET A 168 -11.58 -26.29 2.64
C MET A 168 -11.52 -26.45 4.17
N PRO A 169 -10.63 -27.30 4.71
CA PRO A 169 -10.46 -27.40 6.15
C PRO A 169 -9.86 -26.10 6.70
N ALA A 170 -10.44 -25.58 7.79
CA ALA A 170 -10.01 -24.33 8.43
C ALA A 170 -8.52 -24.33 8.82
N SER A 171 -7.96 -25.49 9.19
CA SER A 171 -6.54 -25.65 9.50
C SER A 171 -5.61 -25.32 8.31
N ALA A 172 -6.04 -25.59 7.08
CA ALA A 172 -5.27 -25.28 5.87
C ALA A 172 -5.34 -23.79 5.48
N LEU A 173 -6.21 -23.02 6.13
CA LEU A 173 -6.50 -21.63 5.79
C LEU A 173 -5.99 -20.64 6.84
N LYS A 174 -5.35 -21.11 7.92
CA LYS A 174 -4.85 -20.25 9.00
C LYS A 174 -3.73 -19.29 8.57
N ASN A 175 -2.97 -19.69 7.57
CA ASN A 175 -1.82 -18.95 7.05
C ASN A 175 -1.77 -19.09 5.54
N THR A 176 -2.69 -18.43 4.85
CA THR A 176 -2.79 -18.45 3.39
C THR A 176 -1.94 -17.32 2.82
N GLU A 177 -1.15 -17.60 1.79
CA GLU A 177 -0.50 -16.55 1.00
C GLU A 177 -1.54 -15.57 0.47
N LEU A 178 -1.23 -14.28 0.48
CA LEU A 178 -2.19 -13.26 0.05
C LEU A 178 -2.68 -13.55 -1.38
N PRO A 179 -4.00 -13.78 -1.58
CA PRO A 179 -4.54 -14.00 -2.92
C PRO A 179 -4.34 -12.75 -3.78
N GLY A 180 -4.13 -12.95 -5.08
CA GLY A 180 -4.11 -11.85 -6.03
C GLY A 180 -5.46 -11.13 -6.06
N HIS A 181 -5.47 -9.81 -6.25
CA HIS A 181 -6.68 -9.00 -6.22
C HIS A 181 -6.51 -7.66 -6.93
N ASP A 182 -7.65 -7.01 -7.18
CA ASP A 182 -7.73 -5.61 -7.61
C ASP A 182 -8.28 -4.75 -6.46
N HIS A 183 -8.16 -3.42 -6.58
CA HIS A 183 -8.61 -2.45 -5.60
C HIS A 183 -9.70 -1.55 -6.16
N ILE A 184 -10.77 -1.35 -5.38
CA ILE A 184 -11.89 -0.47 -5.69
C ILE A 184 -12.24 0.39 -4.48
N ILE A 185 -12.28 1.71 -4.66
CA ILE A 185 -12.75 2.66 -3.63
C ILE A 185 -14.01 3.39 -4.11
N THR A 186 -14.79 3.90 -3.16
CA THR A 186 -16.02 4.67 -3.43
C THR A 186 -15.92 6.15 -3.09
N ASP A 187 -14.87 6.55 -2.37
CA ASP A 187 -14.51 7.93 -2.08
C ASP A 187 -13.01 8.14 -2.40
N ARG A 188 -12.55 9.38 -2.41
CA ARG A 188 -11.13 9.73 -2.56
C ARG A 188 -10.59 10.49 -1.34
N ASN A 189 -11.44 10.82 -0.38
CA ASN A 189 -11.21 11.68 0.78
C ASN A 189 -10.44 12.94 0.42
N ASN A 190 -10.90 13.63 -0.62
CA ASN A 190 -10.24 14.81 -1.17
C ASN A 190 -8.75 14.60 -1.50
N ASN A 191 -8.38 13.37 -1.88
CA ASN A 191 -7.01 12.92 -2.16
C ASN A 191 -6.07 12.96 -0.97
N ARG A 192 -6.58 13.00 0.26
CA ARG A 192 -5.79 12.96 1.47
C ARG A 192 -5.51 11.50 1.87
N PRO A 193 -4.38 11.24 2.55
CA PRO A 193 -4.10 9.92 3.08
C PRO A 193 -5.02 9.59 4.25
N GLU A 194 -5.47 8.34 4.32
CA GLU A 194 -6.23 7.78 5.43
C GLU A 194 -6.00 6.28 5.57
N TRP A 195 -6.60 5.69 6.61
CA TRP A 195 -6.75 4.26 6.75
C TRP A 195 -8.01 3.76 6.06
N TRP A 196 -7.85 2.84 5.12
CA TRP A 196 -8.93 2.24 4.34
C TRP A 196 -9.25 0.85 4.87
N PRO A 197 -10.37 0.61 5.58
CA PRO A 197 -10.80 -0.73 5.96
C PRO A 197 -11.03 -1.58 4.72
N VAL A 198 -10.39 -2.75 4.71
CA VAL A 198 -10.43 -3.68 3.58
C VAL A 198 -11.64 -4.60 3.69
N TYR A 199 -12.35 -4.75 2.57
CA TYR A 199 -13.42 -5.71 2.40
C TYR A 199 -13.11 -6.62 1.21
N VAL A 200 -13.15 -7.93 1.44
CA VAL A 200 -12.94 -8.91 0.37
C VAL A 200 -14.22 -9.10 -0.43
N VAL A 201 -14.11 -9.13 -1.75
CA VAL A 201 -15.18 -9.54 -2.65
C VAL A 201 -14.72 -10.81 -3.35
N ALA A 202 -15.23 -11.96 -2.92
CA ALA A 202 -14.87 -13.24 -3.52
C ALA A 202 -15.58 -13.40 -4.87
N VAL A 203 -14.82 -13.76 -5.92
CA VAL A 203 -15.36 -13.91 -7.28
C VAL A 203 -14.99 -15.28 -7.85
N THR A 204 -15.96 -16.17 -8.02
CA THR A 204 -15.76 -17.53 -8.54
C THR A 204 -16.06 -17.66 -10.04
N ASP A 205 -16.77 -16.69 -10.63
CA ASP A 205 -17.13 -16.69 -12.05
C ASP A 205 -16.16 -15.79 -12.85
N PRO A 206 -15.42 -16.34 -13.83
CA PRO A 206 -14.50 -15.55 -14.65
C PRO A 206 -15.17 -14.42 -15.44
N GLY A 207 -16.40 -14.65 -15.92
CA GLY A 207 -17.15 -13.64 -16.69
C GLY A 207 -17.55 -12.45 -15.83
N SER A 208 -17.93 -12.68 -14.58
CA SER A 208 -18.26 -11.65 -13.61
C SER A 208 -17.03 -10.89 -13.15
N PHE A 209 -15.88 -11.56 -12.98
CA PHE A 209 -14.62 -10.87 -12.72
C PHE A 209 -14.24 -9.94 -13.88
N ALA A 210 -14.35 -10.39 -15.13
CA ALA A 210 -14.07 -9.56 -16.30
C ALA A 210 -14.98 -8.31 -16.35
N LYS A 211 -16.27 -8.46 -16.04
CA LYS A 211 -17.20 -7.31 -15.91
C LYS A 211 -16.76 -6.33 -14.81
N ILE A 212 -16.24 -6.82 -13.69
CA ILE A 212 -15.70 -5.96 -12.63
C ILE A 212 -14.48 -5.19 -13.14
N GLN A 213 -13.54 -5.86 -13.84
CA GLN A 213 -12.35 -5.20 -14.40
C GLN A 213 -12.68 -4.19 -15.50
N GLU A 214 -13.73 -4.44 -16.29
CA GLU A 214 -14.24 -3.50 -17.28
C GLU A 214 -14.93 -2.30 -16.62
N GLY A 215 -15.81 -2.58 -15.66
CA GLY A 215 -16.63 -1.57 -15.00
C GLY A 215 -15.90 -0.71 -13.98
N LYS A 216 -14.78 -1.18 -13.42
CA LYS A 216 -13.88 -0.44 -12.50
C LYS A 216 -14.60 0.37 -11.43
N SER A 217 -15.65 -0.21 -10.86
CA SER A 217 -16.52 0.48 -9.91
C SER A 217 -17.21 -0.49 -8.96
N PHE A 218 -17.49 0.00 -7.75
CA PHE A 218 -18.22 -0.78 -6.76
C PHE A 218 -19.69 -0.97 -7.14
N ASP A 219 -20.27 -0.10 -7.96
CA ASP A 219 -21.63 -0.29 -8.47
C ASP A 219 -21.75 -1.53 -9.37
N THR A 220 -20.71 -1.83 -10.17
CA THR A 220 -20.65 -3.09 -10.93
C THR A 220 -20.60 -4.30 -10.00
N VAL A 221 -19.77 -4.24 -8.95
CA VAL A 221 -19.69 -5.29 -7.93
C VAL A 221 -21.06 -5.51 -7.27
N LYS A 222 -21.70 -4.44 -6.81
CA LYS A 222 -23.02 -4.49 -6.17
C LYS A 222 -24.08 -5.10 -7.08
N LYS A 223 -24.13 -4.71 -8.36
CA LYS A 223 -25.06 -5.29 -9.34
C LYS A 223 -24.86 -6.80 -9.51
N LEU A 224 -23.61 -7.26 -9.57
CA LEU A 224 -23.31 -8.69 -9.70
C LEU A 224 -23.64 -9.45 -8.41
N ALA A 225 -23.21 -8.94 -7.25
CA ALA A 225 -23.44 -9.56 -5.95
C ALA A 225 -24.93 -9.67 -5.57
N ALA A 226 -25.80 -8.85 -6.16
CA ALA A 226 -27.25 -8.96 -6.00
C ALA A 226 -27.85 -10.21 -6.68
N ASN A 227 -27.14 -10.80 -7.65
CA ASN A 227 -27.53 -12.05 -8.28
C ASN A 227 -26.75 -13.21 -7.63
N PRO A 228 -27.40 -14.15 -6.91
CA PRO A 228 -26.71 -15.26 -6.24
C PRO A 228 -26.00 -16.21 -7.22
N ASN A 229 -26.35 -16.19 -8.51
CA ASN A 229 -25.73 -17.02 -9.54
C ASN A 229 -24.58 -16.32 -10.27
N SER A 230 -24.21 -15.08 -9.91
CA SER A 230 -23.09 -14.37 -10.54
C SER A 230 -21.73 -14.87 -10.09
N GLY A 231 -21.67 -15.66 -9.02
CA GLY A 231 -20.40 -16.05 -8.40
C GLY A 231 -19.65 -14.87 -7.74
N VAL A 232 -20.31 -13.74 -7.49
CA VAL A 232 -19.74 -12.59 -6.75
C VAL A 232 -20.36 -12.55 -5.36
N SER A 233 -19.52 -12.55 -4.32
CA SER A 233 -20.00 -12.42 -2.94
C SER A 233 -20.43 -11.00 -2.60
N GLN A 234 -21.23 -10.86 -1.54
CA GLN A 234 -21.29 -9.60 -0.80
C GLN A 234 -19.91 -9.29 -0.18
N PRO A 235 -19.60 -8.02 0.15
CA PRO A 235 -18.35 -7.67 0.82
C PRO A 235 -18.17 -8.43 2.14
N ILE A 236 -17.07 -9.15 2.25
CA ILE A 236 -16.66 -9.91 3.43
C ILE A 236 -15.75 -9.00 4.26
N PRO A 237 -16.08 -8.78 5.55
CA PRO A 237 -15.26 -7.91 6.39
C PRO A 237 -13.90 -8.53 6.69
N THR A 238 -12.93 -7.68 6.96
CA THR A 238 -11.61 -8.06 7.48
C THR A 238 -11.29 -7.25 8.74
N ASN A 239 -10.22 -7.65 9.43
CA ASN A 239 -9.60 -6.82 10.46
C ASN A 239 -8.51 -5.89 9.90
N THR A 240 -8.38 -5.80 8.58
CA THR A 240 -7.24 -5.20 7.88
C THR A 240 -7.55 -3.79 7.38
N PHE A 241 -6.55 -2.92 7.44
CA PHE A 241 -6.56 -1.57 6.91
C PHE A 241 -5.30 -1.32 6.09
N LEU A 242 -5.44 -0.59 4.99
CA LEU A 242 -4.31 -0.07 4.22
C LEU A 242 -4.20 1.44 4.35
N TRP A 243 -2.99 1.99 4.32
CA TRP A 243 -2.77 3.44 4.35
C TRP A 243 -2.33 3.95 2.99
N PHE A 244 -3.18 4.74 2.35
CA PHE A 244 -2.82 5.41 1.10
C PHE A 244 -3.59 6.70 0.90
N GLN A 245 -3.05 7.55 0.03
CA GLN A 245 -3.78 8.64 -0.61
C GLN A 245 -4.02 8.31 -2.08
N THR A 246 -5.02 8.96 -2.68
CA THR A 246 -5.30 8.80 -4.11
C THR A 246 -4.61 9.87 -4.93
N LEU A 247 -4.03 9.49 -6.07
CA LEU A 247 -3.43 10.40 -7.04
C LEU A 247 -4.21 10.31 -8.37
N PRO A 248 -4.14 11.33 -9.24
CA PRO A 248 -4.64 11.21 -10.61
C PRO A 248 -4.08 9.96 -11.31
N GLY A 249 -4.92 9.28 -12.09
CA GLY A 249 -4.46 8.21 -12.98
C GLY A 249 -3.75 8.76 -14.22
N THR A 250 -3.10 7.88 -14.98
CA THR A 250 -2.37 8.19 -16.21
C THR A 250 -3.20 8.83 -17.34
N ASN A 251 -4.53 8.90 -17.19
CA ASN A 251 -5.46 9.52 -18.16
C ASN A 251 -6.09 10.84 -17.66
N GLY A 252 -5.65 11.38 -16.52
CA GLY A 252 -6.12 12.67 -16.03
C GLY A 252 -5.36 13.82 -16.66
N SER A 253 -6.05 14.81 -17.23
CA SER A 253 -5.49 16.08 -17.72
C SER A 253 -4.97 17.02 -16.60
N THR A 254 -4.65 16.46 -15.44
CA THR A 254 -4.02 17.18 -14.32
C THR A 254 -2.54 16.80 -14.33
N PRO A 255 -1.60 17.74 -14.50
CA PRO A 255 -0.18 17.43 -14.48
C PRO A 255 0.15 16.65 -13.22
N ALA A 256 0.68 15.43 -13.39
CA ALA A 256 1.37 14.75 -12.30
C ALA A 256 2.49 15.66 -11.82
N PRO A 257 2.81 15.70 -10.51
CA PRO A 257 4.07 16.26 -10.06
C PRO A 257 5.18 15.60 -10.88
N SER A 258 5.92 16.39 -11.65
CA SER A 258 7.02 15.92 -12.49
C SER A 258 8.18 15.52 -11.59
N GLY A 259 8.08 14.33 -11.02
CA GLY A 259 9.13 13.64 -10.30
C GLY A 259 8.87 12.16 -10.50
N ALA A 260 9.68 11.50 -11.33
CA ALA A 260 9.60 10.06 -11.49
C ALA A 260 9.88 9.40 -10.15
N VAL A 261 8.84 8.91 -9.46
CA VAL A 261 9.00 7.93 -8.39
C VAL A 261 9.28 6.61 -9.10
N ALA A 262 10.56 6.28 -9.24
CA ALA A 262 10.98 4.94 -9.61
C ALA A 262 10.34 3.96 -8.64
N ALA A 263 9.75 2.88 -9.17
CA ALA A 263 9.26 1.77 -8.36
C ALA A 263 10.42 1.22 -7.53
N GLY A 264 10.50 1.60 -6.26
CA GLY A 264 11.49 1.07 -5.34
C GLY A 264 11.22 -0.42 -5.14
N GLY A 265 12.23 -1.26 -5.40
CA GLY A 265 12.17 -2.68 -5.09
C GLY A 265 11.89 -2.83 -3.59
N GLY A 266 10.68 -3.28 -3.25
CA GLY A 266 10.26 -3.52 -1.87
C GLY A 266 11.25 -4.46 -1.18
N GLY A 267 11.80 -4.00 -0.07
CA GLY A 267 12.76 -4.77 0.74
C GLY A 267 12.12 -6.07 1.22
N THR A 268 12.69 -7.19 0.79
CA THR A 268 12.33 -8.52 1.24
C THR A 268 12.69 -8.69 2.71
N GLN A 269 11.70 -9.00 3.56
CA GLN A 269 11.97 -9.67 4.83
C GLN A 269 12.26 -11.15 4.56
N SER A 270 13.51 -11.46 4.20
CA SER A 270 14.08 -12.78 4.41
C SER A 270 14.83 -12.74 5.75
N LEU A 271 14.25 -13.32 6.79
CA LEU A 271 14.96 -13.65 8.02
C LEU A 271 16.09 -14.64 7.65
N PRO A 272 17.39 -14.32 7.89
CA PRO A 272 18.41 -15.34 7.81
C PRO A 272 18.30 -16.23 9.05
N SER A 273 18.00 -17.51 8.83
CA SER A 273 18.23 -18.57 9.80
C SER A 273 19.67 -18.49 10.28
N ALA A 274 19.86 -18.16 11.55
CA ALA A 274 21.12 -18.38 12.23
C ALA A 274 21.39 -19.90 12.27
N GLY A 275 22.50 -20.33 11.67
CA GLY A 275 22.85 -21.75 11.61
C GLY A 275 24.27 -21.98 11.09
N LEU A 276 25.22 -21.98 12.04
CA LEU A 276 26.52 -22.68 12.01
C LEU A 276 27.56 -22.29 10.95
N VAL A 277 28.53 -21.53 11.46
CA VAL A 277 29.90 -21.42 10.98
C VAL A 277 30.57 -22.79 10.95
N THR A 278 30.98 -23.25 9.77
CA THR A 278 32.13 -24.16 9.60
C THR A 278 33.11 -23.50 8.65
N ALA A 279 34.07 -22.76 9.21
CA ALA A 279 35.24 -22.30 8.50
C ALA A 279 36.29 -23.43 8.52
N ALA A 280 36.47 -24.10 7.38
CA ALA A 280 37.65 -24.89 7.11
C ALA A 280 38.72 -23.94 6.53
N ALA A 281 39.67 -23.52 7.38
CA ALA A 281 40.88 -22.85 6.93
C ALA A 281 42.03 -23.86 6.98
N ALA A 282 42.52 -24.22 5.79
CA ALA A 282 43.78 -24.91 5.61
C ALA A 282 44.92 -23.90 5.79
N LEU A 283 45.82 -24.16 6.74
CA LEU A 283 47.17 -23.59 6.76
C LEU A 283 48.12 -24.60 7.41
N THR A 284 49.23 -24.79 6.71
CA THR A 284 50.26 -25.81 6.86
C THR A 284 51.38 -25.43 7.82
N VAL A 285 51.88 -26.45 8.53
CA VAL A 285 53.28 -26.75 8.91
C VAL A 285 54.00 -25.89 9.98
N GLY A 286 54.53 -26.64 10.96
CA GLY A 286 55.59 -26.25 11.90
C GLY A 286 55.06 -26.17 13.35
N SER A 287 55.60 -26.79 14.40
CA SER A 287 56.67 -27.76 14.64
C SER A 287 56.85 -27.78 16.18
N VAL A 288 57.15 -28.96 16.76
CA VAL A 288 57.78 -29.17 18.10
C VAL A 288 56.95 -28.90 19.38
N GLY A 289 56.81 -29.95 20.19
CA GLY A 289 57.17 -29.85 21.62
C GLY A 289 56.15 -30.33 22.66
N ALA A 290 56.48 -31.48 23.29
CA ALA A 290 56.30 -31.85 24.70
C ALA A 290 54.86 -31.95 25.29
N VAL A 291 54.34 -33.14 25.65
CA VAL A 291 54.65 -34.02 26.81
C VAL A 291 53.77 -33.73 28.06
N ALA A 292 53.39 -34.84 28.72
CA ALA A 292 52.84 -35.02 30.07
C ALA A 292 51.30 -34.93 30.19
N MET A 293 50.62 -36.07 30.39
CA MET A 293 50.26 -36.65 31.71
C MET A 293 49.27 -35.75 32.47
N SER A 294 48.15 -36.22 33.03
CA SER A 294 48.03 -37.38 33.89
C SER A 294 46.57 -37.55 34.32
N ARG A 295 46.17 -38.82 34.46
CA ARG A 295 45.29 -39.41 35.49
C ARG A 295 43.89 -38.77 35.77
N ARG A 296 42.77 -39.51 35.72
CA ARG A 296 42.35 -40.82 36.29
C ARG A 296 41.27 -40.56 37.36
N ARG A 297 40.28 -41.45 37.38
CA ARG A 297 39.29 -41.80 38.43
C ARG A 297 37.89 -41.24 38.14
N ASN A 298 36.94 -42.12 37.76
CA ASN A 298 36.12 -43.02 38.62
C ASN A 298 35.16 -42.19 39.48
N ALA A 299 33.88 -42.48 39.66
CA ALA A 299 33.03 -43.61 39.28
C ALA A 299 31.57 -43.15 39.57
N THR A 300 30.61 -43.80 38.90
CA THR A 300 29.34 -44.37 39.42
C THR A 300 28.94 -43.97 40.87
N VAL A 301 27.71 -43.63 41.24
CA VAL A 301 26.47 -44.44 41.23
C VAL A 301 25.25 -43.54 41.55
N ARG A 302 24.11 -43.90 40.95
CA ARG A 302 22.70 -43.66 41.31
C ARG A 302 22.38 -43.34 42.79
N THR A 303 21.43 -42.44 42.99
CA THR A 303 20.01 -42.75 43.33
C THR A 303 19.12 -41.67 42.76
#